data_AF-A0A5C4NDT4-F1
#
_entry.id   AF-A0A5C4NDT4-F1
#
_cell.length_a   1.000
_cell.length_b   1.000
_cell.length_c   1.000
_cell.angle_alpha   90.00
_cell.angle_beta   90.00
_cell.angle_gamma   90.00
#
_symmetry.space_group_name_H-M   'P 1'
#
loop_
_entity.id
_entity.type
_entity.pdbx_description
1 polymer ?
#
loop_
_entity_poly.entity_id
_entity_poly.type
_entity_poly.pdbx_seq_one_letter_code
_entity_poly.pdbx_strand_id
1 'polypeptide(L)'
;MAETAPERRSALGPLAHPVFRAIWIASLASNFGGLIQSVGASWMMTSIAPSEAMVALVQASVTLPIMLLALVAGAVADSMDRRRVMLAAQGFMLAVSVALALVTWAGWISPWLLLLFTFLIGCGTAMNGPAWQASVGDMVPRTDLPAAVALNSMGFNIARALGPALGGAVVAAAGAAAAFAVNAVSYLGLILVLLRWRPEVPAQTLPRESLGAAMLTGLRYVALSPALRVVLLRAVVFGVGASAVSALMPLVAREQVGGGPLTFGLLLGAFGAGAVGGALASTALRARLSTEGLVRVAALVFALAAAVVGLSRSLPLTLGALPFAGAGWVLALSSFNVTVQMSTPRWVVARSLALYQMAAFGGMAGGSWLWGTVAENVAVPAALMGAGAVLAACAAIGLVLPLADAEGRDLGPLRQWTAPPTAVPVDGRTGPVVVAVEWRIAEADEAAFLDAMAERRRTRRRDGAHNWMLLRDLADPGLWVERYEAATWHDYVRLNNRPTKEDAAAFQRLRGLHRGDGPPAVRRMVEREVQGTERDGARVARELAAPLSDPTRMP
;
A
#
# COMPACT_ATOMS: atom_id res chain seq x y z
N MET A 1 -18.60 40.53 16.47
CA MET A 1 -17.80 40.15 15.29
C MET A 1 -18.46 38.94 14.66
N ALA A 2 -19.06 39.11 13.48
CA ALA A 2 -19.76 38.04 12.80
C ALA A 2 -18.74 37.02 12.28
N GLU A 3 -18.87 35.77 12.75
CA GLU A 3 -18.12 34.62 12.28
C GLU A 3 -18.60 34.30 10.85
N THR A 4 -17.77 34.61 9.86
CA THR A 4 -18.06 34.33 8.46
C THR A 4 -18.08 32.81 8.27
N ALA A 5 -19.26 32.28 7.92
CA ALA A 5 -19.40 30.89 7.52
C ALA A 5 -18.38 30.55 6.42
N PRO A 6 -17.71 29.39 6.45
CA PRO A 6 -16.74 29.05 5.41
C PRO A 6 -17.44 29.06 4.06
N GLU A 7 -17.00 29.95 3.16
CA GLU A 7 -17.46 29.98 1.77
C GLU A 7 -17.38 28.54 1.24
N ARG A 8 -18.52 27.99 0.81
CA ARG A 8 -18.55 26.72 0.07
C ARG A 8 -17.85 26.94 -1.26
N ARG A 9 -16.52 26.82 -1.26
CA ARG A 9 -15.72 26.94 -2.47
C ARG A 9 -16.11 25.83 -3.44
N SER A 10 -16.25 26.21 -4.71
CA SER A 10 -16.70 25.33 -5.79
C SER A 10 -15.85 24.08 -5.88
N ALA A 11 -16.47 22.92 -6.05
CA ALA A 11 -15.80 21.63 -6.28
C ALA A 11 -14.88 21.65 -7.52
N LEU A 12 -15.09 22.60 -8.43
CA LEU A 12 -14.27 22.82 -9.63
C LEU A 12 -13.16 23.86 -9.42
N GLY A 13 -13.04 24.46 -8.22
CA GLY A 13 -12.01 25.43 -7.86
C GLY A 13 -10.58 25.03 -8.26
N PRO A 14 -10.15 23.76 -8.09
CA PRO A 14 -8.84 23.31 -8.54
C PRO A 14 -8.56 23.53 -10.04
N LEU A 15 -9.57 23.45 -10.91
CA LEU A 15 -9.41 23.64 -12.36
C LEU A 15 -9.11 25.09 -12.77
N ALA A 16 -9.28 26.05 -11.84
CA ALA A 16 -8.84 27.42 -12.05
C ALA A 16 -7.30 27.51 -12.11
N HIS A 17 -6.58 26.62 -11.40
CA HIS A 17 -5.13 26.56 -11.44
C HIS A 17 -4.66 25.94 -12.77
N PRO A 18 -3.97 26.70 -13.65
CA PRO A 18 -3.69 26.26 -15.02
C PRO A 18 -2.78 25.03 -15.09
N VAL A 19 -1.81 24.92 -14.17
CA VAL A 19 -0.92 23.77 -14.06
C VAL A 19 -1.70 22.51 -13.67
N PHE A 20 -2.51 22.60 -12.61
CA PHE A 20 -3.35 21.49 -12.17
C PHE A 20 -4.32 21.06 -13.29
N ARG A 21 -5.00 22.00 -13.94
CA ARG A 21 -5.91 21.71 -15.06
C ARG A 21 -5.22 20.98 -16.20
N ALA A 22 -4.05 21.46 -16.64
CA ALA A 22 -3.32 20.83 -17.74
C ALA A 22 -2.86 19.41 -17.38
N ILE A 23 -2.31 19.23 -16.16
CA ILE A 23 -1.85 17.94 -15.67
C ILE A 23 -3.02 16.96 -15.47
N TRP A 24 -4.15 17.44 -14.94
CA TRP A 24 -5.36 16.64 -14.73
C TRP A 24 -5.95 16.13 -16.05
N ILE A 25 -6.09 16.99 -17.06
CA ILE A 25 -6.60 16.58 -18.40
C ILE A 25 -5.65 15.56 -19.04
N ALA A 26 -4.34 15.83 -19.00
CA ALA A 26 -3.35 14.93 -19.59
C ALA A 26 -3.29 13.58 -18.87
N SER A 27 -3.42 13.58 -17.54
CA SER A 27 -3.51 12.36 -16.74
C SER A 27 -4.79 11.58 -16.99
N LEU A 28 -5.93 12.27 -17.16
CA LEU A 28 -7.18 11.62 -17.55
C LEU A 28 -7.03 10.91 -18.90
N ALA A 29 -6.46 11.58 -19.90
CA ALA A 29 -6.18 10.99 -21.22
C ALA A 29 -5.23 9.78 -21.11
N SER A 30 -4.17 9.88 -20.30
CA SER A 30 -3.23 8.78 -20.06
C SER A 30 -3.89 7.59 -19.35
N ASN A 31 -4.82 7.83 -18.42
CA ASN A 31 -5.60 6.77 -17.78
C ASN A 31 -6.51 6.04 -18.78
N PHE A 32 -7.16 6.77 -19.69
CA PHE A 32 -7.92 6.16 -20.77
C PHE A 32 -7.02 5.31 -21.68
N GLY A 33 -5.87 5.84 -22.08
CA GLY A 33 -4.87 5.09 -22.86
C GLY A 33 -4.48 3.77 -22.19
N GLY A 34 -4.15 3.81 -20.90
CA GLY A 34 -3.75 2.62 -20.15
C GLY A 34 -4.85 1.56 -20.08
N LEU A 35 -6.11 1.97 -19.88
CA LEU A 35 -7.25 1.05 -19.87
C LEU A 35 -7.55 0.47 -21.26
N ILE A 36 -7.44 1.29 -22.31
CA ILE A 36 -7.59 0.84 -23.71
C ILE A 36 -6.53 -0.20 -24.04
N GLN A 37 -5.27 0.04 -23.66
CA GLN A 37 -4.19 -0.94 -23.83
C GLN A 37 -4.47 -2.23 -23.04
N SER A 38 -4.91 -2.12 -21.79
CA SER A 38 -5.21 -3.28 -20.95
C SER A 38 -6.27 -4.17 -21.60
N VAL A 39 -7.35 -3.56 -22.13
CA VAL A 39 -8.39 -4.28 -22.88
C VAL A 39 -7.80 -4.92 -24.15
N GLY A 40 -6.99 -4.16 -24.89
CA GLY A 40 -6.30 -4.68 -26.08
C GLY A 40 -5.41 -5.89 -25.78
N ALA A 41 -4.62 -5.84 -24.70
CA ALA A 41 -3.71 -6.90 -24.32
C ALA A 41 -4.47 -8.14 -23.85
N SER A 42 -5.46 -7.97 -22.98
CA SER A 42 -6.27 -9.09 -22.49
C SER A 42 -7.06 -9.76 -23.63
N TRP A 43 -7.65 -8.97 -24.54
CA TRP A 43 -8.36 -9.53 -25.69
C TRP A 43 -7.43 -10.22 -26.68
N MET A 44 -6.32 -9.56 -27.04
CA MET A 44 -5.33 -10.10 -27.96
C MET A 44 -4.75 -11.41 -27.46
N MET A 45 -4.52 -11.55 -26.15
CA MET A 45 -4.04 -12.80 -25.57
C MET A 45 -5.00 -13.97 -25.87
N THR A 46 -6.31 -13.73 -25.86
CA THR A 46 -7.26 -14.80 -26.27
C THR A 46 -7.03 -15.26 -27.70
N SER A 47 -6.61 -14.36 -28.60
CA SER A 47 -6.41 -14.69 -30.02
C SER A 47 -5.07 -15.35 -30.32
N ILE A 48 -4.02 -15.06 -29.54
CA ILE A 48 -2.65 -15.53 -29.80
C ILE A 48 -2.21 -16.66 -28.88
N ALA A 49 -2.83 -16.82 -27.71
CA ALA A 49 -2.45 -17.85 -26.76
C ALA A 49 -3.19 -19.16 -27.00
N PRO A 50 -2.50 -20.30 -26.89
CA PRO A 50 -3.13 -21.61 -26.96
C PRO A 50 -3.81 -22.03 -25.65
N SER A 51 -3.67 -21.27 -24.55
CA SER A 51 -4.19 -21.65 -23.23
C SER A 51 -4.84 -20.53 -22.43
N GLU A 52 -5.82 -20.91 -21.60
CA GLU A 52 -6.58 -20.04 -20.70
C GLU A 52 -5.70 -19.45 -19.60
N ALA A 53 -4.69 -20.19 -19.13
CA ALA A 53 -3.74 -19.69 -18.15
C ALA A 53 -2.94 -18.49 -18.67
N MET A 54 -2.55 -18.48 -19.95
CA MET A 54 -1.86 -17.34 -20.55
C MET A 54 -2.72 -16.08 -20.59
N VAL A 55 -4.03 -16.22 -20.83
CA VAL A 55 -4.99 -15.11 -20.78
C VAL A 55 -5.05 -14.53 -19.36
N ALA A 56 -5.15 -15.39 -18.35
CA ALA A 56 -5.18 -14.95 -16.96
C ALA A 56 -3.85 -14.32 -16.50
N LEU A 57 -2.71 -14.77 -17.04
CA LEU A 57 -1.39 -14.20 -16.75
C LEU A 57 -1.22 -12.76 -17.22
N VAL A 58 -2.05 -12.24 -18.14
CA VAL A 58 -2.06 -10.81 -18.48
C VAL A 58 -2.40 -9.97 -17.25
N GLN A 59 -3.41 -10.37 -16.48
CA GLN A 59 -3.78 -9.69 -15.24
C GLN A 59 -2.68 -9.80 -14.18
N ALA A 60 -2.01 -10.95 -14.10
CA ALA A 60 -0.84 -11.13 -13.24
C ALA A 60 0.29 -10.18 -13.65
N SER A 61 0.56 -10.03 -14.95
CA SER A 61 1.62 -9.16 -15.48
C SER A 61 1.39 -7.68 -15.18
N VAL A 62 0.13 -7.24 -15.09
CA VAL A 62 -0.21 -5.87 -14.68
C VAL A 62 -0.07 -5.65 -13.17
N THR A 63 -0.43 -6.65 -12.35
CA THR A 63 -0.49 -6.50 -10.89
C THR A 63 0.82 -6.83 -10.18
N LEU A 64 1.60 -7.78 -10.71
CA LEU A 64 2.86 -8.24 -10.15
C LEU A 64 3.92 -7.12 -10.02
N PRO A 65 4.12 -6.23 -11.00
CA PRO A 65 5.03 -5.10 -10.85
C PRO A 65 4.66 -4.17 -9.69
N ILE A 66 3.37 -3.94 -9.47
CA ILE A 66 2.89 -3.10 -8.35
C ILE A 66 3.26 -3.77 -7.03
N MET A 67 3.08 -5.09 -6.91
CA MET A 67 3.54 -5.86 -5.75
C MET A 67 5.05 -5.74 -5.55
N LEU A 68 5.85 -6.02 -6.59
CA LEU A 68 7.31 -6.06 -6.46
C LEU A 68 7.92 -4.70 -6.14
N LEU A 69 7.35 -3.64 -6.71
CA LEU A 69 7.92 -2.31 -6.68
C LEU A 69 7.26 -1.36 -5.70
N ALA A 70 6.17 -1.72 -5.00
CA ALA A 70 5.44 -0.82 -4.09
C ALA A 70 6.36 -0.08 -3.10
N LEU A 71 7.31 -0.80 -2.49
CA LEU A 71 8.24 -0.23 -1.50
C LEU A 71 9.27 0.71 -2.15
N VAL A 72 9.87 0.26 -3.27
CA VAL A 72 10.87 1.04 -4.01
C VAL A 72 10.23 2.30 -4.58
N ALA A 73 9.02 2.20 -5.10
CA ALA A 73 8.24 3.29 -5.66
C ALA A 73 8.00 4.41 -4.64
N GLY A 74 7.55 4.04 -3.43
CA GLY A 74 7.34 4.98 -2.34
C GLY A 74 8.64 5.67 -1.92
N ALA A 75 9.73 4.91 -1.81
CA ALA A 75 11.04 5.45 -1.46
C ALA A 75 11.57 6.46 -2.49
N VAL A 76 11.43 6.12 -3.76
CA VAL A 76 11.85 6.98 -4.88
C VAL A 76 11.00 8.25 -4.91
N ALA A 77 9.69 8.14 -4.74
CA ALA A 77 8.78 9.29 -4.67
C ALA A 77 9.04 10.20 -3.45
N ASP A 78 9.47 9.61 -2.33
CA ASP A 78 9.81 10.34 -1.12
C ASP A 78 11.19 10.99 -1.17
N SER A 79 12.14 10.42 -1.91
CA SER A 79 13.56 10.82 -1.92
C SER A 79 13.94 11.75 -3.08
N MET A 80 13.37 11.50 -4.26
CA MET A 80 13.71 12.18 -5.51
C MET A 80 12.70 13.28 -5.85
N ASP A 81 13.08 14.13 -6.81
CA ASP A 81 12.16 15.10 -7.41
C ASP A 81 11.02 14.34 -8.12
N ARG A 82 9.79 14.54 -7.64
CA ARG A 82 8.56 13.88 -8.12
C ARG A 82 8.38 14.07 -9.62
N ARG A 83 8.69 15.26 -10.15
CA ARG A 83 8.59 15.55 -11.58
C ARG A 83 9.55 14.67 -12.39
N ARG A 84 10.78 14.49 -11.93
CA ARG A 84 11.78 13.66 -12.62
C ARG A 84 11.39 12.19 -12.61
N VAL A 85 10.86 11.70 -11.49
CA VAL A 85 10.34 10.33 -11.36
C VAL A 85 9.19 10.10 -12.34
N MET A 86 8.22 11.03 -12.39
CA MET A 86 7.10 10.94 -13.32
C MET A 86 7.57 11.00 -14.77
N LEU A 87 8.46 11.92 -15.15
CA LEU A 87 8.99 11.99 -16.52
C LEU A 87 9.73 10.71 -16.92
N ALA A 88 10.56 10.14 -16.04
CA ALA A 88 11.26 8.89 -16.30
C ALA A 88 10.28 7.72 -16.47
N ALA A 89 9.29 7.60 -15.59
CA ALA A 89 8.28 6.55 -15.68
C ALA A 89 7.41 6.67 -16.94
N GLN A 90 6.96 7.88 -17.28
CA GLN A 90 6.15 8.14 -18.47
C GLN A 90 6.96 7.93 -19.76
N GLY A 91 8.21 8.37 -19.80
CA GLY A 91 9.11 8.12 -20.94
C GLY A 91 9.39 6.64 -21.16
N PHE A 92 9.58 5.88 -20.06
CA PHE A 92 9.72 4.43 -20.12
C PHE A 92 8.44 3.75 -20.63
N MET A 93 7.28 4.08 -20.07
CA MET A 93 6.00 3.52 -20.55
C MET A 93 5.73 3.86 -22.01
N LEU A 94 6.03 5.09 -22.45
CA LEU A 94 5.94 5.49 -23.85
C LEU A 94 6.80 4.61 -24.74
N ALA A 95 8.09 4.46 -24.42
CA ALA A 95 9.02 3.66 -25.22
C ALA A 95 8.55 2.19 -25.33
N VAL A 96 8.13 1.62 -24.20
CA VAL A 96 7.64 0.24 -24.13
C VAL A 96 6.31 0.07 -24.89
N SER A 97 5.37 1.02 -24.78
CA SER A 97 4.10 0.99 -25.53
C SER A 97 4.28 1.19 -27.03
N VAL A 98 5.22 2.04 -27.45
CA VAL A 98 5.58 2.18 -28.88
C VAL A 98 6.17 0.88 -29.40
N ALA A 99 7.11 0.26 -28.66
CA ALA A 99 7.69 -1.03 -29.05
C ALA A 99 6.61 -2.12 -29.13
N LEU A 100 5.70 -2.20 -28.14
CA LEU A 100 4.58 -3.13 -28.15
C LEU A 100 3.67 -2.93 -29.38
N ALA A 101 3.32 -1.68 -29.69
CA ALA A 101 2.48 -1.36 -30.85
C ALA A 101 3.17 -1.76 -32.17
N LEU A 102 4.46 -1.45 -32.34
CA LEU A 102 5.23 -1.77 -33.54
C LEU A 102 5.42 -3.29 -33.72
N VAL A 103 5.80 -4.02 -32.67
CA VAL A 103 5.96 -5.48 -32.69
C VAL A 103 4.63 -6.16 -33.01
N THR A 104 3.53 -5.64 -32.47
CA THR A 104 2.18 -6.15 -32.75
C THR A 104 1.77 -5.88 -34.19
N TRP A 105 2.03 -4.67 -34.69
CA TRP A 105 1.70 -4.29 -36.07
C TRP A 105 2.53 -5.07 -37.10
N ALA A 106 3.78 -5.37 -36.79
CA ALA A 106 4.65 -6.24 -37.61
C ALA A 106 4.26 -7.73 -37.57
N GLY A 107 3.32 -8.13 -36.69
CA GLY A 107 2.89 -9.52 -36.55
C GLY A 107 3.89 -10.43 -35.81
N TRP A 108 4.89 -9.87 -35.12
CA TRP A 108 5.92 -10.64 -34.39
C TRP A 108 5.56 -10.93 -32.93
N ILE A 109 4.42 -10.44 -32.49
CA ILE A 109 3.94 -10.59 -31.13
C ILE A 109 3.63 -12.05 -30.79
N SER A 110 4.21 -12.51 -29.68
CA SER A 110 3.93 -13.83 -29.08
C SER A 110 3.28 -13.64 -27.71
N PRO A 111 2.63 -14.68 -27.14
CA PRO A 111 2.07 -14.63 -25.78
C PRO A 111 3.08 -14.13 -24.74
N TRP A 112 4.30 -14.67 -24.75
CA TRP A 112 5.36 -14.27 -23.82
C TRP A 112 5.82 -12.83 -24.00
N LEU A 113 5.93 -12.35 -25.24
CA LEU A 113 6.26 -10.94 -25.50
C LEU A 113 5.16 -10.02 -24.99
N LEU A 114 3.90 -10.37 -25.17
CA LEU A 114 2.77 -9.59 -24.65
C LEU A 114 2.78 -9.52 -23.11
N LEU A 115 3.07 -10.64 -22.43
CA LEU A 115 3.25 -10.66 -20.97
C LEU A 115 4.44 -9.79 -20.54
N LEU A 116 5.58 -9.88 -21.25
CA LEU A 116 6.76 -9.06 -20.95
C LEU A 116 6.46 -7.56 -21.10
N PHE A 117 5.86 -7.14 -22.22
CA PHE A 117 5.53 -5.73 -22.44
C PHE A 117 4.50 -5.20 -21.43
N THR A 118 3.47 -5.99 -21.11
CA THR A 118 2.47 -5.60 -20.08
C THR A 118 3.10 -5.51 -18.70
N PHE A 119 4.02 -6.42 -18.35
CA PHE A 119 4.82 -6.35 -17.12
C PHE A 119 5.69 -5.10 -17.06
N LEU A 120 6.43 -4.79 -18.12
CA LEU A 120 7.26 -3.58 -18.18
C LEU A 120 6.42 -2.30 -18.05
N ILE A 121 5.27 -2.22 -18.72
CA ILE A 121 4.36 -1.06 -18.57
C ILE A 121 3.80 -1.00 -17.14
N GLY A 122 3.51 -2.14 -16.53
CA GLY A 122 3.16 -2.25 -15.12
C GLY A 122 4.28 -1.74 -14.19
N CYS A 123 5.56 -1.98 -14.50
CA CYS A 123 6.69 -1.43 -13.73
C CYS A 123 6.70 0.10 -13.78
N GLY A 124 6.52 0.68 -14.97
CA GLY A 124 6.40 2.14 -15.11
C GLY A 124 5.20 2.71 -14.35
N THR A 125 4.06 2.01 -14.39
CA THR A 125 2.85 2.39 -13.66
C THR A 125 3.07 2.36 -12.14
N ALA A 126 3.76 1.32 -11.63
CA ALA A 126 4.09 1.16 -10.23
C ALA A 126 5.01 2.30 -9.72
N MET A 127 5.98 2.74 -10.53
CA MET A 127 6.84 3.89 -10.22
C MET A 127 6.09 5.22 -10.29
N ASN A 128 5.21 5.40 -11.27
CA ASN A 128 4.48 6.65 -11.49
C ASN A 128 3.44 6.91 -10.39
N GLY A 129 2.76 5.88 -9.88
CA GLY A 129 1.63 6.02 -8.96
C GLY A 129 1.93 6.86 -7.71
N PRO A 130 2.92 6.50 -6.87
CA PRO A 130 3.24 7.26 -5.65
C PRO A 130 3.71 8.69 -5.95
N ALA A 131 4.54 8.87 -6.98
CA ALA A 131 5.01 10.20 -7.38
C ALA A 131 3.85 11.10 -7.83
N TRP A 132 2.90 10.56 -8.60
CA TRP A 132 1.66 11.24 -8.98
C TRP A 132 0.85 11.66 -7.75
N GLN A 133 0.57 10.73 -6.83
CA GLN A 133 -0.24 11.03 -5.65
C GLN A 133 0.38 12.11 -4.77
N ALA A 134 1.71 12.10 -4.62
CA ALA A 134 2.42 13.12 -3.87
C ALA A 134 2.44 14.49 -4.59
N SER A 135 2.48 14.49 -5.92
CA SER A 135 2.56 15.71 -6.74
C SER A 135 1.30 16.58 -6.70
N VAL A 136 0.12 16.01 -6.39
CA VAL A 136 -1.15 16.75 -6.34
C VAL A 136 -1.08 17.91 -5.34
N GLY A 137 -0.41 17.71 -4.20
CA GLY A 137 -0.21 18.73 -3.18
C GLY A 137 0.71 19.88 -3.59
N ASP A 138 1.54 19.68 -4.63
CA ASP A 138 2.44 20.69 -5.15
C ASP A 138 1.78 21.56 -6.23
N MET A 139 0.62 21.15 -6.74
CA MET A 139 -0.08 21.82 -7.85
C MET A 139 -1.16 22.81 -7.39
N VAL A 140 -1.66 22.65 -6.16
CA VAL A 140 -2.75 23.45 -5.62
C VAL A 140 -2.44 23.90 -4.18
N PRO A 141 -2.94 25.07 -3.76
CA PRO A 141 -2.85 25.49 -2.36
C PRO A 141 -3.50 24.46 -1.42
N ARG A 142 -3.00 24.40 -0.17
CA ARG A 142 -3.52 23.46 0.84
C ARG A 142 -5.03 23.56 1.07
N THR A 143 -5.62 24.74 0.86
CA THR A 143 -7.08 24.96 0.98
C THR A 143 -7.89 24.25 -0.10
N ASP A 144 -7.31 24.06 -1.29
CA ASP A 144 -8.00 23.51 -2.45
C ASP A 144 -7.68 22.02 -2.66
N LEU A 145 -6.74 21.48 -1.87
CA LEU A 145 -6.28 20.10 -1.92
C LEU A 145 -7.42 19.07 -1.80
N PRO A 146 -8.40 19.19 -0.87
CA PRO A 146 -9.50 18.22 -0.79
C PRO A 146 -10.34 18.16 -2.08
N ALA A 147 -10.62 19.32 -2.68
CA ALA A 147 -11.35 19.38 -3.96
C ALA A 147 -10.52 18.80 -5.11
N ALA A 148 -9.20 19.02 -5.11
CA ALA A 148 -8.31 18.45 -6.12
C ALA A 148 -8.23 16.92 -6.04
N VAL A 149 -8.16 16.37 -4.83
CA VAL A 149 -8.22 14.91 -4.58
C VAL A 149 -9.56 14.33 -5.01
N ALA A 150 -10.67 15.02 -4.74
CA ALA A 150 -12.00 14.60 -5.19
C ALA A 150 -12.09 14.58 -6.72
N LEU A 151 -11.58 15.62 -7.40
CA LEU A 151 -11.60 15.69 -8.86
C LEU A 151 -10.73 14.63 -9.53
N ASN A 152 -9.56 14.32 -8.96
CA ASN A 152 -8.73 13.20 -9.39
C ASN A 152 -9.48 11.87 -9.27
N SER A 153 -10.09 11.64 -8.11
CA SER A 153 -10.88 10.42 -7.87
C SER A 153 -12.03 10.28 -8.87
N MET A 154 -12.71 11.39 -9.20
CA MET A 154 -13.75 11.42 -10.23
C MET A 154 -13.20 11.08 -11.62
N GLY A 155 -12.05 11.65 -12.00
CA GLY A 155 -11.39 11.35 -13.27
C GLY A 155 -11.04 9.86 -13.41
N PHE A 156 -10.43 9.27 -12.39
CA PHE A 156 -10.15 7.82 -12.35
C PHE A 156 -11.42 6.97 -12.46
N ASN A 157 -12.50 7.38 -11.80
CA ASN A 157 -13.78 6.68 -11.85
C ASN A 157 -14.43 6.74 -13.24
N ILE A 158 -14.38 7.90 -13.91
CA ILE A 158 -14.86 8.07 -15.29
C ILE A 158 -14.05 7.20 -16.25
N ALA A 159 -12.72 7.26 -16.16
CA ALA A 159 -11.84 6.42 -16.97
C ALA A 159 -12.14 4.94 -16.75
N ARG A 160 -12.31 4.50 -15.49
CA ARG A 160 -12.61 3.10 -15.15
C ARG A 160 -13.97 2.62 -15.68
N ALA A 161 -14.98 3.48 -15.72
CA ALA A 161 -16.32 3.12 -16.21
C ALA A 161 -16.38 3.11 -17.74
N LEU A 162 -15.81 4.11 -18.41
CA LEU A 162 -15.93 4.29 -19.87
C LEU A 162 -14.74 3.74 -20.66
N GLY A 163 -13.55 3.74 -20.08
CA GLY A 163 -12.30 3.33 -20.71
C GLY A 163 -12.35 1.90 -21.25
N PRO A 164 -12.90 0.91 -20.53
CA PRO A 164 -13.05 -0.43 -21.06
C PRO A 164 -13.94 -0.53 -22.30
N ALA A 165 -15.07 0.18 -22.31
CA ALA A 165 -15.99 0.19 -23.45
C ALA A 165 -15.34 0.85 -24.67
N LEU A 166 -14.62 1.97 -24.47
CA LEU A 166 -13.83 2.62 -25.51
C LEU A 166 -12.71 1.69 -26.01
N GLY A 167 -12.03 0.98 -25.11
CA GLY A 167 -10.99 0.01 -25.46
C GLY A 167 -11.55 -1.13 -26.29
N GLY A 168 -12.68 -1.71 -25.88
CA GLY A 168 -13.37 -2.76 -26.63
C GLY A 168 -13.80 -2.29 -28.02
N ALA A 169 -14.30 -1.06 -28.14
CA ALA A 169 -14.65 -0.45 -29.42
C ALA A 169 -13.43 -0.23 -30.33
N VAL A 170 -12.32 0.29 -29.79
CA VAL A 170 -11.06 0.48 -30.54
C VAL A 170 -10.52 -0.87 -31.03
N VAL A 171 -10.49 -1.88 -30.17
CA VAL A 171 -10.02 -3.23 -30.52
C VAL A 171 -10.94 -3.87 -31.56
N ALA A 172 -12.25 -3.70 -31.45
CA ALA A 172 -13.20 -4.21 -32.44
C ALA A 172 -13.07 -3.53 -33.81
N ALA A 173 -12.81 -2.22 -33.85
CA ALA A 173 -12.74 -1.46 -35.10
C ALA A 173 -11.37 -1.54 -35.79
N ALA A 174 -10.27 -1.52 -35.02
CA ALA A 174 -8.92 -1.35 -35.56
C ALA A 174 -7.88 -2.35 -34.99
N GLY A 175 -8.32 -3.32 -34.19
CA GLY A 175 -7.45 -4.34 -33.60
C GLY A 175 -6.63 -3.87 -32.39
N ALA A 176 -5.89 -4.80 -31.80
CA ALA A 176 -5.12 -4.55 -30.58
C ALA A 176 -3.92 -3.61 -30.79
N ALA A 177 -3.28 -3.64 -31.98
CA ALA A 177 -2.19 -2.72 -32.32
C ALA A 177 -2.61 -1.25 -32.17
N ALA A 178 -3.83 -0.91 -32.61
CA ALA A 178 -4.38 0.43 -32.49
C ALA A 178 -4.60 0.83 -31.03
N ALA A 179 -5.10 -0.10 -30.19
CA ALA A 179 -5.24 0.13 -28.75
C ALA A 179 -3.89 0.44 -28.08
N PHE A 180 -2.83 -0.24 -28.49
CA PHE A 180 -1.47 0.00 -27.98
C PHE A 180 -0.91 1.35 -28.44
N ALA A 181 -1.13 1.71 -29.71
CA ALA A 181 -0.76 3.01 -30.26
C ALA A 181 -1.50 4.16 -29.57
N VAL A 182 -2.80 4.02 -29.30
CA VAL A 182 -3.59 5.01 -28.54
C VAL A 182 -2.97 5.26 -27.16
N ASN A 183 -2.54 4.20 -26.46
CA ASN A 183 -1.86 4.39 -25.19
C ASN A 183 -0.52 5.11 -25.32
N ALA A 184 0.30 4.73 -26.31
CA ALA A 184 1.56 5.41 -26.59
C ALA A 184 1.36 6.92 -26.80
N VAL A 185 0.39 7.31 -27.64
CA VAL A 185 0.05 8.72 -27.88
C VAL A 185 -0.44 9.41 -26.62
N SER A 186 -1.20 8.72 -25.76
CA SER A 186 -1.74 9.30 -24.53
C SER A 186 -0.65 9.77 -23.55
N TYR A 187 0.52 9.11 -23.53
CA TYR A 187 1.64 9.51 -22.67
C TYR A 187 2.31 10.82 -23.13
N LEU A 188 2.30 11.12 -24.43
CA LEU A 188 2.93 12.35 -24.97
C LEU A 188 2.33 13.60 -24.35
N GLY A 189 1.00 13.65 -24.21
CA GLY A 189 0.31 14.79 -23.61
C GLY A 189 0.79 15.07 -22.19
N LEU A 190 0.89 14.02 -21.36
CA LEU A 190 1.33 14.15 -19.98
C LEU A 190 2.82 14.51 -19.89
N ILE A 191 3.67 13.90 -20.72
CA ILE A 191 5.11 14.23 -20.80
C ILE A 191 5.30 15.72 -21.14
N LEU A 192 4.61 16.23 -22.16
CA LEU A 192 4.73 17.63 -22.60
C LEU A 192 4.32 18.61 -21.50
N VAL A 193 3.25 18.31 -20.76
CA VAL A 193 2.83 19.14 -19.62
C VAL A 193 3.85 19.06 -18.48
N LEU A 194 4.36 17.88 -18.15
CA LEU A 194 5.37 17.69 -17.12
C LEU A 194 6.71 18.36 -17.46
N LEU A 195 7.09 18.43 -18.75
CA LEU A 195 8.28 19.15 -19.20
C LEU A 195 8.16 20.67 -18.95
N ARG A 196 6.95 21.23 -18.95
CA ARG A 196 6.71 22.65 -18.68
C ARG A 196 6.52 22.98 -17.21
N TRP A 197 6.11 22.00 -16.40
CA TRP A 197 5.90 22.19 -14.96
C TRP A 197 7.23 22.32 -14.21
N ARG A 198 7.32 23.23 -13.24
CA ARG A 198 8.46 23.38 -12.32
C ARG A 198 7.93 23.46 -10.88
N PRO A 199 7.95 22.36 -10.11
CA PRO A 199 7.52 22.39 -8.71
C PRO A 199 8.52 23.13 -7.84
N GLU A 200 8.02 23.92 -6.88
CA GLU A 200 8.83 24.46 -5.78
C GLU A 200 8.98 23.37 -4.71
N VAL A 201 10.22 22.92 -4.48
CA VAL A 201 10.51 21.84 -3.52
C VAL A 201 10.83 22.45 -2.16
N PRO A 202 10.04 22.20 -1.10
CA PRO A 202 10.37 22.70 0.24
C PRO A 202 11.65 22.07 0.79
N ALA A 203 12.48 22.86 1.47
CA ALA A 203 13.70 22.39 2.13
C ALA A 203 13.36 21.41 3.28
N GLN A 204 14.13 20.33 3.38
CA GLN A 204 13.89 19.26 4.36
C GLN A 204 14.64 19.53 5.66
N THR A 205 13.95 19.38 6.80
CA THR A 205 14.48 19.75 8.13
C THR A 205 15.22 18.63 8.86
N LEU A 206 15.14 17.37 8.38
CA LEU A 206 15.82 16.21 8.98
C LEU A 206 16.35 15.25 7.90
N PRO A 207 17.48 14.55 8.15
CA PRO A 207 17.96 13.49 7.27
C PRO A 207 16.95 12.34 7.18
N ARG A 208 16.65 11.89 5.96
CA ARG A 208 15.75 10.76 5.71
C ARG A 208 16.32 9.48 6.34
N GLU A 209 15.45 8.61 6.86
CA GLU A 209 15.84 7.23 7.22
C GLU A 209 16.35 6.51 5.96
N SER A 210 17.41 5.70 6.12
CA SER A 210 17.83 4.79 5.06
C SER A 210 16.69 3.83 4.76
N LEU A 211 16.36 3.67 3.48
CA LEU A 211 15.21 2.88 3.03
C LEU A 211 15.17 1.47 3.66
N GLY A 212 16.30 0.76 3.66
CA GLY A 212 16.39 -0.59 4.22
C GLY A 212 16.01 -0.65 5.71
N ALA A 213 16.55 0.25 6.54
CA ALA A 213 16.25 0.30 7.97
C ALA A 213 14.78 0.68 8.24
N ALA A 214 14.22 1.60 7.46
CA ALA A 214 12.81 1.97 7.56
C ALA A 214 11.88 0.81 7.16
N MET A 215 12.26 0.03 6.14
CA MET A 215 11.51 -1.15 5.70
C MET A 215 11.53 -2.27 6.74
N LEU A 216 12.71 -2.58 7.31
CA LEU A 216 12.81 -3.58 8.37
C LEU A 216 11.99 -3.18 9.59
N THR A 217 11.98 -1.89 9.93
CA THR A 217 11.13 -1.36 11.01
C THR A 217 9.64 -1.50 10.69
N GLY A 218 9.22 -1.19 9.46
CA GLY A 218 7.84 -1.36 9.00
C GLY A 218 7.39 -2.83 9.00
N LEU A 219 8.23 -3.74 8.49
CA LEU A 219 7.96 -5.17 8.49
C LEU A 219 7.85 -5.72 9.91
N ARG A 220 8.78 -5.34 10.80
CA ARG A 220 8.72 -5.70 12.22
C ARG A 220 7.44 -5.18 12.88
N TYR A 221 7.05 -3.94 12.58
CA TYR A 221 5.81 -3.36 13.11
C TYR A 221 4.58 -4.17 12.69
N VAL A 222 4.46 -4.49 11.39
CA VAL A 222 3.36 -5.30 10.85
C VAL A 222 3.36 -6.72 11.44
N ALA A 223 4.52 -7.37 11.49
CA ALA A 223 4.64 -8.73 12.00
C ALA A 223 4.27 -8.86 13.50
N LEU A 224 4.51 -7.81 14.28
CA LEU A 224 4.18 -7.74 15.70
C LEU A 224 2.79 -7.13 15.99
N SER A 225 2.08 -6.63 14.98
CA SER A 225 0.74 -6.05 15.12
C SER A 225 -0.35 -7.06 14.72
N PRO A 226 -1.15 -7.59 15.67
CA PRO A 226 -2.22 -8.54 15.36
C PRO A 226 -3.24 -8.01 14.36
N ALA A 227 -3.65 -6.75 14.51
CA ALA A 227 -4.63 -6.11 13.62
C ALA A 227 -4.14 -6.06 12.17
N LEU A 228 -2.86 -5.69 11.96
CA LEU A 228 -2.30 -5.62 10.60
C LEU A 228 -2.13 -7.00 9.97
N ARG A 229 -1.73 -8.02 10.74
CA ARG A 229 -1.66 -9.40 10.24
C ARG A 229 -3.01 -9.90 9.73
N VAL A 230 -4.10 -9.62 10.45
CA VAL A 230 -5.46 -9.99 10.04
C VAL A 230 -5.82 -9.28 8.73
N VAL A 231 -5.58 -7.96 8.62
CA VAL A 231 -5.89 -7.23 7.39
C VAL A 231 -5.09 -7.75 6.21
N LEU A 232 -3.78 -8.02 6.38
CA LEU A 232 -2.92 -8.55 5.33
C LEU A 232 -3.39 -9.94 4.86
N LEU A 233 -3.69 -10.85 5.79
CA LEU A 233 -4.23 -12.17 5.48
C LEU A 233 -5.54 -12.03 4.67
N ARG A 234 -6.49 -11.22 5.14
CA ARG A 234 -7.77 -11.04 4.44
C ARG A 234 -7.62 -10.35 3.09
N ALA A 235 -6.68 -9.43 2.96
CA ALA A 235 -6.35 -8.81 1.68
C ALA A 235 -5.78 -9.82 0.67
N VAL A 236 -4.93 -10.76 1.11
CA VAL A 236 -4.42 -11.85 0.26
C VAL A 236 -5.56 -12.76 -0.17
N VAL A 237 -6.33 -13.29 0.79
CA VAL A 237 -7.42 -14.25 0.49
C VAL A 237 -8.47 -13.59 -0.41
N PHE A 238 -8.85 -12.34 -0.12
CA PHE A 238 -9.76 -11.58 -0.97
C PHE A 238 -9.15 -11.34 -2.35
N GLY A 239 -7.88 -10.91 -2.44
CA GLY A 239 -7.19 -10.69 -3.71
C GLY A 239 -7.12 -11.94 -4.59
N VAL A 240 -6.84 -13.11 -3.98
CA VAL A 240 -6.84 -14.40 -4.66
C VAL A 240 -8.21 -14.67 -5.29
N GLY A 241 -9.28 -14.66 -4.50
CA GLY A 241 -10.63 -14.94 -5.01
C GLY A 241 -11.13 -13.87 -6.00
N ALA A 242 -10.95 -12.60 -5.68
CA ALA A 242 -11.49 -11.51 -6.47
C ALA A 242 -10.80 -11.34 -7.84
N SER A 243 -9.53 -11.75 -7.95
CA SER A 243 -8.77 -11.67 -9.22
C SER A 243 -9.35 -12.50 -10.35
N ALA A 244 -10.03 -13.62 -10.04
CA ALA A 244 -10.59 -14.54 -11.04
C ALA A 244 -11.53 -13.83 -12.02
N VAL A 245 -12.40 -12.95 -11.51
CA VAL A 245 -13.38 -12.25 -12.34
C VAL A 245 -12.69 -11.35 -13.36
N SER A 246 -11.66 -10.60 -12.97
CA SER A 246 -10.93 -9.73 -13.90
C SER A 246 -10.01 -10.53 -14.85
N ALA A 247 -9.34 -11.56 -14.34
CA ALA A 247 -8.39 -12.38 -15.12
C ALA A 247 -9.07 -13.25 -16.18
N LEU A 248 -10.24 -13.81 -15.87
CA LEU A 248 -10.98 -14.70 -16.77
C LEU A 248 -12.08 -13.98 -17.57
N MET A 249 -12.30 -12.68 -17.33
CA MET A 249 -13.33 -11.90 -18.05
C MET A 249 -13.25 -11.99 -19.58
N PRO A 250 -12.06 -11.96 -20.22
CA PRO A 250 -11.96 -12.11 -21.67
C PRO A 250 -12.46 -13.49 -22.13
N LEU A 251 -12.18 -14.54 -21.37
CA LEU A 251 -12.65 -15.91 -21.64
C LEU A 251 -14.16 -16.02 -21.44
N VAL A 252 -14.71 -15.43 -20.37
CA VAL A 252 -16.17 -15.35 -20.16
C VAL A 252 -16.84 -14.67 -21.35
N ALA A 253 -16.29 -13.55 -21.83
CA ALA A 253 -16.83 -12.83 -22.97
C ALA A 253 -16.84 -13.69 -24.23
N ARG A 254 -15.74 -14.41 -24.50
CA ARG A 254 -15.54 -15.20 -25.72
C ARG A 254 -16.25 -16.55 -25.71
N GLU A 255 -16.12 -17.32 -24.63
CA GLU A 255 -16.57 -18.72 -24.57
C GLU A 255 -17.98 -18.88 -24.02
N GLN A 256 -18.34 -18.14 -22.96
CA GLN A 256 -19.65 -18.32 -22.31
C GLN A 256 -20.75 -17.49 -22.96
N VAL A 257 -20.43 -16.23 -23.27
CA VAL A 257 -21.38 -15.27 -23.83
C VAL A 257 -21.34 -15.26 -25.37
N GLY A 258 -20.29 -15.84 -25.99
CA GLY A 258 -20.13 -15.87 -27.45
C GLY A 258 -19.90 -14.48 -28.06
N GLY A 259 -19.37 -13.54 -27.28
CA GLY A 259 -19.17 -12.15 -27.65
C GLY A 259 -17.78 -11.84 -28.21
N GLY A 260 -17.63 -10.62 -28.71
CA GLY A 260 -16.37 -10.08 -29.22
C GLY A 260 -15.67 -9.10 -28.26
N PRO A 261 -14.68 -8.34 -28.76
CA PRO A 261 -13.95 -7.36 -27.95
C PRO A 261 -14.85 -6.24 -27.40
N LEU A 262 -15.90 -5.86 -28.15
CA LEU A 262 -16.89 -4.90 -27.67
C LEU A 262 -17.65 -5.44 -26.46
N THR A 263 -18.07 -6.72 -26.50
CA THR A 263 -18.73 -7.39 -25.36
C THR A 263 -17.81 -7.41 -24.15
N PHE A 264 -16.54 -7.79 -24.33
CA PHE A 264 -15.55 -7.74 -23.26
C PHE A 264 -15.41 -6.32 -22.66
N GLY A 265 -15.32 -5.29 -23.50
CA GLY A 265 -15.29 -3.90 -23.05
C GLY A 265 -16.53 -3.48 -22.26
N LEU A 266 -17.73 -3.93 -22.66
CA LEU A 266 -18.98 -3.68 -21.94
C LEU A 266 -19.03 -4.39 -20.58
N LEU A 267 -18.57 -5.64 -20.50
CA LEU A 267 -18.48 -6.40 -19.25
C LEU A 267 -17.54 -5.68 -18.26
N LEU A 268 -16.35 -5.28 -18.71
CA LEU A 268 -15.40 -4.56 -17.86
C LEU A 268 -15.90 -3.16 -17.50
N GLY A 269 -16.63 -2.50 -18.39
CA GLY A 269 -17.34 -1.24 -18.11
C GLY A 269 -18.43 -1.39 -17.05
N ALA A 270 -19.22 -2.47 -17.09
CA ALA A 270 -20.24 -2.78 -16.07
C ALA A 270 -19.60 -3.03 -14.69
N PHE A 271 -18.50 -3.79 -14.64
CA PHE A 271 -17.69 -3.95 -13.43
C PHE A 271 -17.18 -2.59 -12.92
N GLY A 272 -16.64 -1.75 -13.81
CA GLY A 272 -16.18 -0.40 -13.49
C GLY A 272 -17.28 0.51 -12.94
N ALA A 273 -18.48 0.48 -13.54
CA ALA A 273 -19.63 1.25 -13.08
C ALA A 273 -20.08 0.84 -11.67
N GLY A 274 -20.12 -0.47 -11.40
CA GLY A 274 -20.36 -1.00 -10.05
C GLY A 274 -19.33 -0.55 -9.02
N ALA A 275 -18.05 -0.53 -9.42
CA ALA A 275 -16.96 -0.04 -8.60
C ALA A 275 -17.08 1.45 -8.25
N VAL A 276 -17.60 2.27 -9.17
CA VAL A 276 -17.95 3.69 -8.90
C VAL A 276 -19.15 3.78 -7.95
N GLY A 277 -20.22 3.01 -8.21
CA GLY A 277 -21.40 2.96 -7.35
C GLY A 277 -21.07 2.56 -5.91
N GLY A 278 -20.23 1.54 -5.73
CA GLY A 278 -19.73 1.10 -4.43
C GLY A 278 -18.91 2.18 -3.70
N ALA A 279 -18.08 2.94 -4.42
CA ALA A 279 -17.34 4.07 -3.85
C ALA A 279 -18.30 5.17 -3.34
N LEU A 280 -19.30 5.54 -4.13
CA LEU A 280 -20.29 6.57 -3.75
C LEU A 280 -21.16 6.12 -2.58
N ALA A 281 -21.54 4.85 -2.54
CA ALA A 281 -22.33 4.27 -1.44
C ALA A 281 -21.51 4.03 -0.17
N SER A 282 -20.17 4.08 -0.24
CA SER A 282 -19.28 3.66 0.86
C SER A 282 -19.52 4.41 2.16
N THR A 283 -19.76 5.73 2.12
CA THR A 283 -20.03 6.54 3.33
C THR A 283 -21.33 6.13 4.01
N ALA A 284 -22.40 5.97 3.22
CA ALA A 284 -23.71 5.57 3.75
C ALA A 284 -23.70 4.13 4.29
N LEU A 285 -22.97 3.22 3.64
CA LEU A 285 -22.81 1.84 4.08
C LEU A 285 -21.98 1.75 5.36
N ARG A 286 -20.88 2.50 5.48
CA ARG A 286 -20.04 2.55 6.70
C ARG A 286 -20.78 3.15 7.90
N ALA A 287 -21.77 4.02 7.67
CA ALA A 287 -22.62 4.54 8.75
C ALA A 287 -23.64 3.50 9.28
N ARG A 288 -23.92 2.44 8.52
CA ARG A 288 -24.92 1.41 8.86
C ARG A 288 -24.33 0.07 9.26
N LEU A 289 -23.10 -0.21 8.83
CA LEU A 289 -22.41 -1.48 9.02
C LEU A 289 -21.06 -1.22 9.68
N SER A 290 -20.66 -2.09 10.61
CA SER A 290 -19.28 -2.12 11.09
C SER A 290 -18.31 -2.38 9.93
N THR A 291 -17.03 -2.06 10.14
CA THR A 291 -15.99 -2.28 9.11
C THR A 291 -15.95 -3.75 8.68
N GLU A 292 -16.07 -4.65 9.66
CA GLU A 292 -16.14 -6.09 9.43
C GLU A 292 -17.41 -6.50 8.68
N GLY A 293 -18.58 -5.99 9.09
CA GLY A 293 -19.85 -6.27 8.43
C GLY A 293 -19.84 -5.86 6.96
N LEU A 294 -19.28 -4.69 6.65
CA LEU A 294 -19.16 -4.19 5.29
C LEU A 294 -18.28 -5.10 4.42
N VAL A 295 -17.11 -5.53 4.92
CA VAL A 295 -16.20 -6.41 4.16
C VAL A 295 -16.81 -7.78 3.93
N ARG A 296 -17.52 -8.35 4.92
CA ARG A 296 -18.19 -9.64 4.76
C ARG A 296 -19.30 -9.59 3.73
N VAL A 297 -20.17 -8.57 3.79
CA VAL A 297 -21.23 -8.38 2.80
C VAL A 297 -20.61 -8.17 1.42
N ALA A 298 -19.58 -7.32 1.29
CA ALA A 298 -18.89 -7.10 0.03
C ALA A 298 -18.30 -8.39 -0.55
N ALA A 299 -17.66 -9.23 0.27
CA ALA A 299 -17.08 -10.49 -0.15
C ALA A 299 -18.15 -11.52 -0.58
N LEU A 300 -19.27 -11.62 0.15
CA LEU A 300 -20.38 -12.52 -0.20
C LEU A 300 -21.12 -12.07 -1.46
N VAL A 301 -21.37 -10.76 -1.62
CA VAL A 301 -21.98 -10.19 -2.83
C VAL A 301 -21.06 -10.43 -4.04
N PHE A 302 -19.75 -10.26 -3.87
CA PHE A 302 -18.79 -10.59 -4.91
C PHE A 302 -18.82 -12.09 -5.23
N ALA A 303 -18.78 -12.96 -4.22
CA ALA A 303 -18.82 -14.41 -4.41
C ALA A 303 -20.06 -14.86 -5.21
N LEU A 304 -21.23 -14.30 -4.88
CA LEU A 304 -22.47 -14.57 -5.59
C LEU A 304 -22.39 -14.05 -7.04
N ALA A 305 -21.89 -12.83 -7.25
CA ALA A 305 -21.72 -12.28 -8.60
C ALA A 305 -20.75 -13.13 -9.44
N ALA A 306 -19.64 -13.61 -8.87
CA ALA A 306 -18.69 -14.50 -9.53
C ALA A 306 -19.34 -15.85 -9.91
N ALA A 307 -20.16 -16.42 -9.02
CA ALA A 307 -20.94 -17.64 -9.31
C ALA A 307 -21.96 -17.42 -10.45
N VAL A 308 -22.69 -16.29 -10.43
CA VAL A 308 -23.63 -15.95 -11.51
C VAL A 308 -22.89 -15.78 -12.83
N VAL A 309 -21.76 -15.07 -12.85
CA VAL A 309 -20.92 -14.90 -14.06
C VAL A 309 -20.37 -16.24 -14.55
N GLY A 310 -20.03 -17.16 -13.66
CA GLY A 310 -19.52 -18.49 -14.02
C GLY A 310 -20.58 -19.45 -14.56
N LEU A 311 -21.84 -19.28 -14.19
CA LEU A 311 -22.94 -20.15 -14.63
C LEU A 311 -23.76 -19.54 -15.78
N SER A 312 -23.67 -18.23 -15.97
CA SER A 312 -24.45 -17.47 -16.94
C SER A 312 -23.91 -17.65 -18.36
N ARG A 313 -24.81 -18.03 -19.27
CA ARG A 313 -24.59 -18.00 -20.73
C ARG A 313 -25.26 -16.78 -21.39
N SER A 314 -25.87 -15.90 -20.60
CA SER A 314 -26.69 -14.79 -21.07
C SER A 314 -25.96 -13.46 -20.87
N LEU A 315 -25.82 -12.65 -21.92
CA LEU A 315 -25.16 -11.35 -21.84
C LEU A 315 -25.85 -10.41 -20.82
N PRO A 316 -27.19 -10.20 -20.84
CA PRO A 316 -27.87 -9.36 -19.85
C PRO A 316 -27.64 -9.79 -18.40
N LEU A 317 -27.66 -11.11 -18.14
CA LEU A 317 -27.46 -11.62 -16.78
C LEU A 317 -26.03 -11.36 -16.29
N THR A 318 -25.04 -11.59 -17.16
CA THR A 318 -23.63 -11.34 -16.88
C THR A 318 -23.36 -9.84 -16.66
N LEU A 319 -23.94 -8.98 -17.51
CA LEU A 319 -23.88 -7.52 -17.36
C LEU A 319 -24.56 -7.04 -16.07
N GLY A 320 -25.64 -7.69 -15.63
CA GLY A 320 -26.33 -7.37 -14.38
C GLY A 320 -25.54 -7.78 -13.13
N ALA A 321 -24.78 -8.88 -13.21
CA ALA A 321 -24.00 -9.40 -12.08
C ALA A 321 -22.69 -8.61 -11.84
N LEU A 322 -22.00 -8.19 -12.90
CA LEU A 322 -20.68 -7.55 -12.80
C LEU A 322 -20.63 -6.24 -11.98
N PRO A 323 -21.65 -5.37 -11.99
CA PRO A 323 -21.69 -4.21 -11.11
C PRO A 323 -21.61 -4.58 -9.63
N PHE A 324 -22.21 -5.70 -9.20
CA PHE A 324 -22.13 -6.15 -7.82
C PHE A 324 -20.73 -6.66 -7.45
N ALA A 325 -20.05 -7.36 -8.37
CA ALA A 325 -18.64 -7.72 -8.21
C ALA A 325 -17.75 -6.48 -8.10
N GLY A 326 -17.96 -5.47 -8.96
CA GLY A 326 -17.23 -4.21 -8.92
C GLY A 326 -17.45 -3.42 -7.64
N ALA A 327 -18.68 -3.35 -7.14
CA ALA A 327 -19.00 -2.71 -5.88
C ALA A 327 -18.32 -3.43 -4.70
N GLY A 328 -18.41 -4.77 -4.66
CA GLY A 328 -17.74 -5.60 -3.66
C GLY A 328 -16.22 -5.42 -3.66
N TRP A 329 -15.60 -5.35 -4.84
CA TRP A 329 -14.17 -5.08 -5.02
C TRP A 329 -13.74 -3.80 -4.30
N VAL A 330 -14.39 -2.68 -4.62
CA VAL A 330 -14.01 -1.37 -4.09
C VAL A 330 -14.30 -1.27 -2.61
N LEU A 331 -15.46 -1.76 -2.15
CA LEU A 331 -15.84 -1.70 -0.74
C LEU A 331 -14.87 -2.50 0.14
N ALA A 332 -14.45 -3.69 -0.30
CA ALA A 332 -13.49 -4.51 0.43
C ALA A 332 -12.09 -3.87 0.45
N LEU A 333 -11.54 -3.51 -0.71
CA LEU A 333 -10.19 -2.92 -0.78
C LEU A 333 -10.12 -1.56 -0.06
N SER A 334 -11.14 -0.72 -0.22
CA SER A 334 -11.24 0.56 0.50
C SER A 334 -11.30 0.34 2.01
N SER A 335 -12.05 -0.67 2.46
CA SER A 335 -12.12 -1.00 3.89
C SER A 335 -10.77 -1.48 4.43
N PHE A 336 -10.09 -2.42 3.75
CA PHE A 336 -8.76 -2.86 4.16
C PHE A 336 -7.75 -1.71 4.21
N ASN A 337 -7.78 -0.84 3.20
CA ASN A 337 -6.90 0.32 3.12
C ASN A 337 -7.13 1.27 4.32
N VAL A 338 -8.38 1.58 4.63
CA VAL A 338 -8.75 2.41 5.79
C VAL A 338 -8.36 1.73 7.10
N THR A 339 -8.61 0.42 7.26
CA THR A 339 -8.22 -0.31 8.47
C THR A 339 -6.71 -0.26 8.69
N VAL A 340 -5.89 -0.41 7.64
CA VAL A 340 -4.42 -0.29 7.75
C VAL A 340 -4.03 1.12 8.18
N GLN A 341 -4.61 2.15 7.56
CA GLN A 341 -4.32 3.55 7.93
C GLN A 341 -4.68 3.86 9.38
N MET A 342 -5.84 3.38 9.83
CA MET A 342 -6.35 3.63 11.19
C MET A 342 -5.71 2.74 12.26
N SER A 343 -5.16 1.59 11.87
CA SER A 343 -4.45 0.67 12.78
C SER A 343 -2.93 0.94 12.83
N THR A 344 -2.46 2.00 12.16
CA THR A 344 -1.05 2.32 12.06
C THR A 344 -0.72 3.76 12.48
N PRO A 345 0.26 3.97 13.36
CA PRO A 345 0.76 5.29 13.71
C PRO A 345 1.34 6.04 12.51
N ARG A 346 1.26 7.38 12.53
CA ARG A 346 1.72 8.26 11.43
C ARG A 346 3.17 8.00 10.98
N TRP A 347 4.06 7.58 11.88
CA TRP A 347 5.47 7.37 11.57
C TRP A 347 5.73 6.13 10.69
N VAL A 348 4.83 5.13 10.70
CA VAL A 348 4.97 3.87 9.95
C VAL A 348 3.82 3.60 8.96
N VAL A 349 2.79 4.45 8.92
CA VAL A 349 1.60 4.31 8.07
C VAL A 349 1.92 4.04 6.60
N ALA A 350 2.86 4.78 6.00
CA ALA A 350 3.25 4.61 4.60
C ALA A 350 3.84 3.22 4.33
N ARG A 351 4.63 2.68 5.28
CA ARG A 351 5.29 1.38 5.16
C ARG A 351 4.29 0.25 5.35
N SER A 352 3.40 0.37 6.32
CA SER A 352 2.29 -0.58 6.51
C SER A 352 1.35 -0.61 5.30
N LEU A 353 1.07 0.55 4.69
CA LEU A 353 0.25 0.64 3.49
C LEU A 353 0.92 -0.05 2.29
N ALA A 354 2.24 0.14 2.12
CA ALA A 354 2.99 -0.53 1.08
C ALA A 354 3.00 -2.06 1.28
N LEU A 355 3.22 -2.56 2.49
CA LEU A 355 3.14 -3.99 2.81
C LEU A 355 1.72 -4.56 2.57
N TYR A 356 0.68 -3.80 2.90
CA TYR A 356 -0.70 -4.13 2.56
C TYR A 356 -0.92 -4.23 1.04
N GLN A 357 -0.42 -3.25 0.27
CA GLN A 357 -0.54 -3.27 -1.19
C GLN A 357 0.21 -4.47 -1.78
N MET A 358 1.42 -4.77 -1.30
CA MET A 358 2.16 -5.98 -1.70
C MET A 358 1.33 -7.24 -1.43
N ALA A 359 0.74 -7.36 -0.25
CA ALA A 359 -0.09 -8.51 0.10
C ALA A 359 -1.33 -8.62 -0.80
N ALA A 360 -2.05 -7.51 -1.02
CA ALA A 360 -3.25 -7.48 -1.84
C ALA A 360 -2.96 -7.78 -3.33
N PHE A 361 -1.99 -7.09 -3.94
CA PHE A 361 -1.60 -7.29 -5.33
C PHE A 361 -0.89 -8.63 -5.55
N GLY A 362 -0.15 -9.12 -4.57
CA GLY A 362 0.41 -10.47 -4.59
C GLY A 362 -0.67 -11.55 -4.57
N GLY A 363 -1.70 -11.36 -3.74
CA GLY A 363 -2.90 -12.20 -3.79
C GLY A 363 -3.57 -12.17 -5.17
N MET A 364 -3.69 -11.00 -5.79
CA MET A 364 -4.27 -10.89 -7.15
C MET A 364 -3.43 -11.56 -8.22
N ALA A 365 -2.11 -11.36 -8.20
CA ALA A 365 -1.20 -11.94 -9.19
C ALA A 365 -1.17 -13.48 -9.07
N GLY A 366 -1.01 -13.99 -7.84
CA GLY A 366 -1.06 -15.43 -7.54
C GLY A 366 -2.42 -16.03 -7.84
N GLY A 367 -3.51 -15.34 -7.51
CA GLY A 367 -4.87 -15.75 -7.84
C GLY A 367 -5.12 -15.80 -9.35
N SER A 368 -4.66 -14.81 -10.11
CA SER A 368 -4.80 -14.80 -11.57
C SER A 368 -4.13 -16.02 -12.21
N TRP A 369 -2.93 -16.37 -11.77
CA TRP A 369 -2.25 -17.59 -12.22
C TRP A 369 -2.98 -18.87 -11.79
N LEU A 370 -3.40 -18.95 -10.52
CA LEU A 370 -4.14 -20.09 -9.97
C LEU A 370 -5.44 -20.36 -10.76
N TRP A 371 -6.28 -19.34 -10.91
CA TRP A 371 -7.58 -19.47 -11.57
C TRP A 371 -7.46 -19.65 -13.07
N GLY A 372 -6.42 -19.08 -13.70
CA GLY A 372 -6.06 -19.40 -15.09
C GLY A 372 -5.73 -20.88 -15.28
N THR A 373 -4.92 -21.43 -14.38
CA THR A 373 -4.55 -22.86 -14.41
C THR A 373 -5.77 -23.76 -14.17
N VAL A 374 -6.66 -23.38 -13.25
CA VAL A 374 -7.92 -24.12 -13.02
C VAL A 374 -8.85 -24.01 -14.22
N ALA A 375 -8.91 -22.86 -14.89
CA ALA A 375 -9.72 -22.68 -16.09
C ALA A 375 -9.24 -23.56 -17.24
N GLU A 376 -7.92 -23.65 -17.45
CA GLU A 376 -7.28 -24.48 -18.48
C GLU A 376 -7.47 -25.99 -18.24
N ASN A 377 -7.28 -26.45 -16.99
CA ASN A 377 -7.33 -27.89 -16.68
C ASN A 377 -8.74 -28.41 -16.37
N VAL A 378 -9.69 -27.54 -16.02
CA VAL A 378 -11.04 -27.93 -15.61
C VAL A 378 -12.08 -27.22 -16.46
N ALA A 379 -12.35 -25.94 -16.18
CA ALA A 379 -13.23 -25.06 -16.96
C ALA A 379 -13.28 -23.65 -16.34
N VAL A 380 -13.60 -22.63 -17.13
CA VAL A 380 -13.83 -21.24 -16.66
C VAL A 380 -14.91 -21.15 -15.56
N PRO A 381 -16.09 -21.80 -15.68
CA PRO A 381 -17.09 -21.86 -14.60
C PRO A 381 -16.55 -22.41 -13.28
N ALA A 382 -15.74 -23.48 -13.34
CA ALA A 382 -15.17 -24.10 -12.15
C ALA A 382 -14.19 -23.17 -11.43
N ALA A 383 -13.36 -22.46 -12.19
CA ALA A 383 -12.46 -21.44 -11.64
C ALA A 383 -13.24 -20.30 -10.96
N LEU A 384 -14.32 -19.80 -11.56
CA LEU A 384 -15.16 -18.75 -10.98
C LEU A 384 -15.94 -19.19 -9.74
N MET A 385 -16.44 -20.43 -9.71
CA MET A 385 -17.06 -21.00 -8.51
C MET A 385 -16.05 -21.21 -7.38
N GLY A 386 -14.85 -21.73 -7.69
CA GLY A 386 -13.76 -21.86 -6.73
C GLY A 386 -13.35 -20.50 -6.15
N ALA A 387 -13.25 -19.48 -7.01
CA ALA A 387 -12.98 -18.12 -6.59
C ALA A 387 -14.08 -17.54 -5.69
N GLY A 388 -15.36 -17.81 -6.01
CA GLY A 388 -16.50 -17.50 -5.15
C GLY A 388 -16.41 -18.20 -3.79
N ALA A 389 -16.00 -19.46 -3.75
CA ALA A 389 -15.78 -20.19 -2.50
C ALA A 389 -14.64 -19.58 -1.66
N VAL A 390 -13.54 -19.13 -2.29
CA VAL A 390 -12.45 -18.41 -1.59
C VAL A 390 -12.93 -17.07 -1.03
N LEU A 391 -13.80 -16.35 -1.73
CA LEU A 391 -14.41 -15.11 -1.23
C LEU A 391 -15.38 -15.37 -0.07
N ALA A 392 -16.17 -16.43 -0.14
CA ALA A 392 -17.01 -16.87 0.98
C ALA A 392 -16.16 -17.31 2.18
N ALA A 393 -15.05 -18.01 1.96
CA ALA A 393 -14.07 -18.35 2.99
C ALA A 393 -13.43 -17.10 3.59
N CYS A 394 -13.13 -16.07 2.79
CA CYS A 394 -12.69 -14.78 3.29
C CYS A 394 -13.73 -14.19 4.25
N ALA A 395 -15.02 -14.21 3.90
CA ALA A 395 -16.10 -13.76 4.78
C ALA A 395 -16.21 -14.60 6.07
N ALA A 396 -15.99 -15.92 5.99
CA ALA A 396 -15.99 -16.82 7.14
C ALA A 396 -14.79 -16.60 8.06
N ILE A 397 -13.59 -16.36 7.52
CA ILE A 397 -12.40 -15.97 8.31
C ILE A 397 -12.70 -14.73 9.14
N GLY A 398 -13.49 -13.78 8.61
CA GLY A 398 -13.94 -12.58 9.33
C GLY A 398 -14.80 -12.84 10.57
N LEU A 399 -15.41 -14.03 10.70
CA LEU A 399 -16.13 -14.43 11.93
C LEU A 399 -15.17 -14.77 13.07
N VAL A 400 -13.99 -15.31 12.76
CA VAL A 400 -12.99 -15.76 13.74
C VAL A 400 -11.93 -14.67 13.96
N LEU A 401 -11.55 -14.00 12.89
CA LEU A 401 -10.52 -12.95 12.84
C LEU A 401 -11.15 -11.66 12.26
N PRO A 402 -11.99 -10.96 13.03
CA PRO A 402 -12.62 -9.73 12.58
C PRO A 402 -11.59 -8.62 12.39
N LEU A 403 -11.84 -7.74 11.41
CA LEU A 403 -11.09 -6.51 11.25
C LEU A 403 -11.28 -5.63 12.48
N ALA A 404 -10.19 -5.00 12.93
CA ALA A 404 -10.26 -4.04 14.02
C ALA A 404 -11.14 -2.85 13.61
N ASP A 405 -12.14 -2.53 14.42
CA ASP A 405 -12.90 -1.30 14.25
C ASP A 405 -12.00 -0.10 14.56
N ALA A 406 -11.98 0.85 13.62
CA ALA A 406 -11.19 2.07 13.70
C ALA A 406 -11.79 3.10 14.69
N GLU A 407 -13.06 2.94 15.03
CA GLU A 407 -13.76 3.87 15.93
C GLU A 407 -13.32 3.64 17.38
N GLY A 408 -12.60 4.62 17.95
CA GLY A 408 -12.22 4.66 19.37
C GLY A 408 -10.74 4.41 19.69
N ARG A 409 -9.89 4.09 18.70
CA ARG A 409 -8.43 3.91 18.92
C ARG A 409 -7.65 5.18 18.61
N ASP A 410 -7.02 5.78 19.61
CA ASP A 410 -6.13 6.94 19.42
C ASP A 410 -4.66 6.48 19.30
N LEU A 411 -4.22 6.29 18.05
CA LEU A 411 -2.82 6.02 17.72
C LEU A 411 -1.98 7.30 17.58
N GLY A 412 -2.49 8.45 18.03
CA GLY A 412 -1.74 9.68 18.13
C GLY A 412 -0.54 9.55 19.07
N PRO A 413 0.51 10.37 18.88
CA PRO A 413 1.68 10.34 19.74
C PRO A 413 1.27 10.60 21.19
N LEU A 414 1.73 9.76 22.12
CA LEU A 414 1.43 9.89 23.55
C LEU A 414 1.94 11.23 24.11
N ARG A 415 3.16 11.60 23.70
CA ARG A 415 3.85 12.81 24.13
C ARG A 415 4.92 13.18 23.11
N GLN A 416 5.16 14.48 22.93
CA GLN A 416 6.40 14.94 22.30
C GLN A 416 7.53 14.80 23.32
N TRP A 417 8.39 13.81 23.11
CA TRP A 417 9.53 13.53 23.98
C TRP A 417 10.77 14.26 23.45
N THR A 418 11.30 15.14 24.29
CA THR A 418 12.57 15.82 24.03
C THR A 418 13.70 15.06 24.68
N ALA A 419 14.78 14.84 23.93
CA ALA A 419 15.96 14.20 24.46
C ALA A 419 16.54 15.03 25.62
N PRO A 420 16.85 14.41 26.77
CA PRO A 420 17.51 15.13 27.85
C PRO A 420 18.91 15.55 27.40
N PRO A 421 19.45 16.68 27.89
CA PRO A 421 20.82 17.06 27.65
C PRO A 421 21.75 15.95 28.17
N THR A 422 22.72 15.56 27.35
CA THR A 422 23.72 14.56 27.69
C THR A 422 25.00 15.26 28.14
N ALA A 423 25.58 14.82 29.27
CA ALA A 423 26.88 15.35 29.72
C ALA A 423 28.03 14.99 28.78
N VAL A 424 27.89 13.87 28.05
CA VAL A 424 28.81 13.45 26.97
C VAL A 424 28.24 13.97 25.63
N PRO A 425 29.07 14.52 24.72
CA PRO A 425 28.61 14.88 23.39
C PRO A 425 28.20 13.61 22.62
N VAL A 426 26.95 13.59 22.15
CA VAL A 426 26.36 12.48 21.38
C VAL A 426 25.82 13.05 20.08
N ASP A 427 26.31 12.55 18.95
CA ASP A 427 25.73 12.89 17.64
C ASP A 427 24.52 12.00 17.34
N GLY A 428 23.78 12.30 16.28
CA GLY A 428 22.62 11.51 15.90
C GLY A 428 22.91 10.04 15.56
N ARG A 429 24.14 9.71 15.19
CA ARG A 429 24.55 8.38 14.71
C ARG A 429 25.25 7.55 15.79
N THR A 430 25.55 8.14 16.94
CA THR A 430 26.25 7.51 18.06
C THR A 430 25.41 6.36 18.61
N GLY A 431 26.00 5.19 18.74
CA GLY A 431 25.38 4.00 19.32
C GLY A 431 26.31 2.79 19.21
N PRO A 432 25.89 1.61 19.69
CA PRO A 432 24.58 1.30 20.28
C PRO A 432 24.29 2.05 21.59
N VAL A 433 23.04 2.47 21.78
CA VAL A 433 22.56 3.09 23.02
C VAL A 433 21.85 2.03 23.85
N VAL A 434 22.45 1.66 24.97
CA VAL A 434 21.88 0.75 25.97
C VAL A 434 21.07 1.56 26.96
N VAL A 435 19.82 1.18 27.17
CA VAL A 435 18.91 1.83 28.11
C VAL A 435 18.52 0.84 29.19
N ALA A 436 18.66 1.26 30.45
CA ALA A 436 18.21 0.53 31.61
C ALA A 436 17.16 1.35 32.36
N VAL A 437 15.99 0.76 32.61
CA VAL A 437 14.91 1.37 33.40
C VAL A 437 14.70 0.54 34.66
N GLU A 438 14.90 1.17 35.82
CA GLU A 438 14.81 0.53 37.13
C GLU A 438 13.39 0.67 37.69
N TRP A 439 12.81 -0.46 38.09
CA TRP A 439 11.47 -0.59 38.67
C TRP A 439 11.58 -1.18 40.07
N ARG A 440 11.03 -0.49 41.06
CA ARG A 440 10.82 -1.03 42.42
C ARG A 440 9.40 -1.56 42.54
N ILE A 441 9.24 -2.86 42.74
CA ILE A 441 7.97 -3.58 42.72
C ILE A 441 7.83 -4.38 44.01
N ALA A 442 6.64 -4.33 44.63
CA ALA A 442 6.34 -5.14 45.81
C ALA A 442 6.13 -6.61 45.43
N GLU A 443 6.50 -7.54 46.30
CA GLU A 443 6.39 -8.99 46.05
C GLU A 443 4.95 -9.42 45.73
N ALA A 444 3.96 -8.82 46.39
CA ALA A 444 2.54 -9.08 46.13
C ALA A 444 2.07 -8.64 44.73
N ASP A 445 2.78 -7.69 44.11
CA ASP A 445 2.44 -7.10 42.81
C ASP A 445 3.22 -7.76 41.65
N GLU A 446 4.07 -8.78 41.91
CA GLU A 446 5.01 -9.36 40.95
C GLU A 446 4.31 -9.94 39.71
N ALA A 447 3.23 -10.72 39.89
CA ALA A 447 2.49 -11.32 38.77
C ALA A 447 1.90 -10.25 37.83
N ALA A 448 1.24 -9.23 38.41
CA ALA A 448 0.67 -8.12 37.65
C ALA A 448 1.75 -7.30 36.92
N PHE A 449 2.93 -7.14 37.54
CA PHE A 449 4.08 -6.49 36.92
C PHE A 449 4.61 -7.29 35.73
N LEU A 450 4.79 -8.60 35.87
CA LEU A 450 5.27 -9.47 34.78
C LEU A 450 4.32 -9.46 33.58
N ASP A 451 3.01 -9.49 33.82
CA ASP A 451 2.00 -9.38 32.76
C ASP A 451 2.09 -8.03 32.02
N ALA A 452 2.21 -6.94 32.77
CA ALA A 452 2.37 -5.61 32.18
C ALA A 452 3.72 -5.45 31.44
N MET A 453 4.78 -6.11 31.92
CA MET A 453 6.07 -6.14 31.24
C MET A 453 6.06 -6.99 29.97
N ALA A 454 5.26 -8.06 29.92
CA ALA A 454 5.06 -8.84 28.69
C ALA A 454 4.39 -8.00 27.59
N GLU A 455 3.42 -7.15 27.95
CA GLU A 455 2.85 -6.16 27.03
C GLU A 455 3.88 -5.11 26.61
N ARG A 456 4.61 -4.53 27.57
CA ARG A 456 5.65 -3.53 27.30
C ARG A 456 6.75 -4.05 26.38
N ARG A 457 7.19 -5.31 26.57
CA ARG A 457 8.17 -5.97 25.70
C ARG A 457 7.71 -5.97 24.25
N ARG A 458 6.43 -6.28 23.99
CA ARG A 458 5.85 -6.28 22.64
C ARG A 458 5.89 -4.87 22.04
N THR A 459 5.44 -3.86 22.77
CA THR A 459 5.46 -2.45 22.34
C THR A 459 6.88 -1.96 22.05
N ARG A 460 7.84 -2.21 22.96
CA ARG A 460 9.25 -1.80 22.78
C ARG A 460 9.88 -2.41 21.55
N ARG A 461 9.71 -3.72 21.35
CA ARG A 461 10.25 -4.44 20.18
C ARG A 461 9.58 -3.98 18.88
N ARG A 462 8.27 -3.74 18.90
CA ARG A 462 7.51 -3.20 17.76
C ARG A 462 8.06 -1.84 17.32
N ASP A 463 8.36 -0.96 18.28
CA ASP A 463 8.70 0.44 18.00
C ASP A 463 10.17 0.69 17.66
N GLY A 464 11.09 -0.24 17.92
CA GLY A 464 12.51 0.08 17.74
C GLY A 464 13.48 -0.82 18.45
N ALA A 465 13.13 -1.27 19.65
CA ALA A 465 14.09 -1.79 20.61
C ALA A 465 14.63 -3.17 20.23
N HIS A 466 15.94 -3.33 20.37
CA HIS A 466 16.68 -4.58 20.23
C HIS A 466 17.07 -5.11 21.61
N ASN A 467 17.41 -6.41 21.69
CA ASN A 467 17.94 -7.06 22.90
C ASN A 467 17.19 -6.73 24.20
N TRP A 468 15.85 -6.71 24.12
CA TRP A 468 15.03 -6.43 25.30
C TRP A 468 15.13 -7.58 26.30
N MET A 469 15.42 -7.24 27.56
CA MET A 469 15.53 -8.15 28.68
C MET A 469 14.86 -7.54 29.92
N LEU A 470 14.35 -8.40 30.79
CA LEU A 470 13.92 -8.05 32.13
C LEU A 470 14.80 -8.83 33.11
N LEU A 471 15.46 -8.11 34.00
CA LEU A 471 16.40 -8.63 34.98
C LEU A 471 15.82 -8.40 36.37
N ARG A 472 16.03 -9.35 37.28
CA ARG A 472 15.75 -9.18 38.72
C ARG A 472 17.08 -9.06 39.43
N ASP A 473 17.20 -8.08 40.32
CA ASP A 473 18.38 -7.96 41.16
C ASP A 473 18.40 -9.08 42.22
N LEU A 474 19.58 -9.65 42.47
CA LEU A 474 19.74 -10.75 43.44
C LEU A 474 20.00 -10.24 44.86
N ALA A 475 20.42 -8.99 45.02
CA ALA A 475 20.68 -8.35 46.31
C ALA A 475 19.45 -7.56 46.81
N ASP A 476 18.63 -7.02 45.90
CA ASP A 476 17.36 -6.34 46.21
C ASP A 476 16.19 -7.04 45.50
N PRO A 477 15.43 -7.92 46.20
CA PRO A 477 14.34 -8.69 45.59
C PRO A 477 13.21 -7.83 45.00
N GLY A 478 13.09 -6.56 45.42
CA GLY A 478 12.10 -5.61 44.92
C GLY A 478 12.58 -4.84 43.67
N LEU A 479 13.85 -4.96 43.29
CA LEU A 479 14.44 -4.24 42.16
C LEU A 479 14.44 -5.08 40.88
N TRP A 480 13.80 -4.51 39.85
CA TRP A 480 13.72 -5.06 38.51
C TRP A 480 14.30 -4.07 37.50
N VAL A 481 15.06 -4.56 36.52
CA VAL A 481 15.70 -3.73 35.50
C VAL A 481 15.23 -4.16 34.11
N GLU A 482 14.52 -3.26 33.43
CA GLU A 482 14.25 -3.37 31.99
C GLU A 482 15.48 -2.89 31.21
N ARG A 483 16.13 -3.77 30.46
CA ARG A 483 17.25 -3.43 29.58
C ARG A 483 16.85 -3.57 28.11
N TYR A 484 17.22 -2.61 27.28
CA TYR A 484 17.07 -2.71 25.83
C TYR A 484 18.08 -1.83 25.08
N GLU A 485 18.20 -2.05 23.78
CA GLU A 485 19.17 -1.36 22.92
C GLU A 485 18.49 -0.63 21.76
N ALA A 486 19.06 0.51 21.40
CA ALA A 486 18.76 1.25 20.18
C ALA A 486 20.05 1.38 19.35
N ALA A 487 19.96 1.19 18.03
CA ALA A 487 21.14 1.15 17.16
C ALA A 487 21.91 2.49 17.15
N THR A 488 21.19 3.62 17.21
CA THR A 488 21.76 4.97 17.25
C THR A 488 20.99 5.87 18.22
N TRP A 489 21.57 7.02 18.56
CA TRP A 489 20.91 8.05 19.35
C TRP A 489 19.64 8.56 18.65
N HIS A 490 19.66 8.78 17.34
CA HIS A 490 18.44 9.10 16.58
C HIS A 490 17.38 8.00 16.70
N ASP A 491 17.76 6.72 16.67
CA ASP A 491 16.81 5.62 16.86
C ASP A 491 16.27 5.57 18.28
N TYR A 492 17.07 5.90 19.29
CA TYR A 492 16.61 6.07 20.68
C TYR A 492 15.61 7.23 20.80
N VAL A 493 15.90 8.38 20.19
CA VAL A 493 14.99 9.54 20.17
C VAL A 493 13.67 9.18 19.49
N ARG A 494 13.74 8.49 18.35
CA ARG A 494 12.55 7.99 17.64
C ARG A 494 11.77 7.00 18.48
N LEU A 495 12.43 6.02 19.10
CA LEU A 495 11.80 5.02 19.97
C LEU A 495 10.96 5.66 21.09
N ASN A 496 11.39 6.78 21.66
CA ASN A 496 10.63 7.48 22.70
C ASN A 496 9.51 8.38 22.18
N ASN A 497 9.51 8.72 20.89
CA ASN A 497 8.46 9.50 20.22
C ASN A 497 7.42 8.63 19.48
N ARG A 498 7.68 7.33 19.35
CA ARG A 498 6.79 6.35 18.71
C ARG A 498 5.61 5.82 19.57
N PRO A 499 5.64 5.83 20.93
CA PRO A 499 4.53 5.33 21.72
C PRO A 499 3.24 6.10 21.48
N THR A 500 2.13 5.37 21.39
CA THR A 500 0.81 5.95 21.15
C THR A 500 0.02 6.11 22.45
N LYS A 501 -1.11 6.83 22.38
CA LYS A 501 -2.04 6.92 23.51
C LYS A 501 -2.68 5.58 23.86
N GLU A 502 -2.84 4.66 22.90
CA GLU A 502 -3.25 3.28 23.18
C GLU A 502 -2.21 2.55 24.05
N ASP A 503 -0.90 2.79 23.83
CA ASP A 503 0.17 2.22 24.66
C ASP A 503 0.24 2.86 26.08
N ALA A 504 -0.46 3.97 26.31
CA ALA A 504 -0.39 4.73 27.57
C ALA A 504 -0.92 3.93 28.76
N ALA A 505 -1.97 3.13 28.56
CA ALA A 505 -2.60 2.37 29.63
C ALA A 505 -1.62 1.35 30.26
N ALA A 506 -0.83 0.67 29.43
CA ALA A 506 0.21 -0.25 29.90
C ALA A 506 1.30 0.48 30.69
N PHE A 507 1.72 1.65 30.21
CA PHE A 507 2.70 2.48 30.91
C PHE A 507 2.18 3.02 32.25
N GLN A 508 0.90 3.43 32.31
CA GLN A 508 0.25 3.87 33.54
C GLN A 508 0.10 2.75 34.56
N ARG A 509 -0.28 1.54 34.13
CA ARG A 509 -0.31 0.34 34.99
C ARG A 509 1.05 0.10 35.63
N LEU A 510 2.12 0.05 34.82
CA LEU A 510 3.47 -0.14 35.33
C LEU A 510 3.91 0.95 36.31
N ARG A 511 3.53 2.20 36.04
CA ARG A 511 3.82 3.32 36.93
C ARG A 511 3.05 3.22 38.25
N GLY A 512 1.82 2.70 38.24
CA GLY A 512 1.04 2.45 39.45
C GLY A 512 1.60 1.33 40.34
N LEU A 513 2.27 0.34 39.74
CA LEU A 513 2.95 -0.74 40.47
C LEU A 513 4.33 -0.32 41.03
N HIS A 514 4.89 0.80 40.55
CA HIS A 514 6.18 1.30 41.01
C HIS A 514 6.10 1.95 42.39
N ARG A 515 6.94 1.50 43.34
CA ARG A 515 6.97 1.98 44.73
C ARG A 515 8.15 2.90 45.07
N GLY A 516 8.95 3.33 44.09
CA GLY A 516 10.03 4.29 44.33
C GLY A 516 9.52 5.71 44.57
N ASP A 517 10.33 6.55 45.21
CA ASP A 517 10.01 7.94 45.59
C ASP A 517 9.86 8.91 44.40
N GLY A 518 9.82 8.42 43.16
CA GLY A 518 9.78 9.21 41.94
C GLY A 518 9.46 8.40 40.69
N PRO A 519 9.63 8.97 39.48
CA PRO A 519 9.53 8.20 38.26
C PRO A 519 10.65 7.14 38.19
N PRO A 520 10.42 6.00 37.51
CA PRO A 520 11.43 4.96 37.30
C PRO A 520 12.75 5.55 36.80
N ALA A 521 13.86 5.19 37.44
CA ALA A 521 15.17 5.72 37.06
C ALA A 521 15.57 5.18 35.67
N VAL A 522 16.00 6.08 34.77
CA VAL A 522 16.40 5.72 33.40
C VAL A 522 17.86 6.05 33.19
N ARG A 523 18.69 5.01 33.07
CA ARG A 523 20.10 5.12 32.69
C ARG A 523 20.26 4.92 31.18
N ARG A 524 21.08 5.77 30.55
CA ARG A 524 21.39 5.74 29.12
C ARG A 524 22.90 5.61 29.00
N MET A 525 23.35 4.56 28.34
CA MET A 525 24.76 4.24 28.19
C MET A 525 25.05 4.05 26.71
N VAL A 526 26.24 4.44 26.26
CA VAL A 526 26.71 4.13 24.92
C VAL A 526 27.67 2.97 25.05
N GLU A 527 27.41 1.90 24.31
CA GLU A 527 28.32 0.77 24.24
C GLU A 527 29.61 1.19 23.54
N ARG A 528 30.76 0.81 24.13
CA ARG A 528 32.09 1.09 23.59
C ARG A 528 32.87 -0.22 23.56
N GLU A 529 33.37 -0.57 22.39
CA GLU A 529 34.28 -1.69 22.24
C GLU A 529 35.63 -1.32 22.86
N VAL A 530 36.15 -2.17 23.74
CA VAL A 530 37.44 -1.95 24.38
C VAL A 530 38.51 -2.47 23.43
N GLN A 531 39.05 -1.59 22.58
CA GLN A 531 40.27 -1.91 21.82
C GLN A 531 41.47 -1.67 22.73
N GLY A 532 42.33 -2.69 22.87
CA GLY A 532 43.60 -2.58 23.59
C GLY A 532 44.43 -1.41 23.06
N THR A 533 45.06 -0.68 23.97
CA THR A 533 45.77 0.57 23.68
C THR A 533 47.04 0.34 22.86
N GLU A 534 46.94 0.32 21.53
CA GLU A 534 48.07 0.61 20.66
C GLU A 534 47.85 1.96 19.96
N ARG A 535 48.40 2.99 20.62
CA ARG A 535 48.88 4.28 20.09
C ARG A 535 48.19 4.83 18.83
N ASP A 536 47.32 5.83 18.99
CA ASP A 536 47.60 7.16 18.41
C ASP A 536 46.66 8.25 18.97
N GLY A 537 47.20 9.21 19.71
CA GLY A 537 46.43 10.32 20.31
C GLY A 537 45.75 11.23 19.27
N ALA A 538 46.17 11.15 18.00
CA ALA A 538 45.58 11.91 16.89
C ALA A 538 44.33 11.25 16.26
N ARG A 539 43.95 10.04 16.69
CA ARG A 539 42.79 9.29 16.16
C ARG A 539 41.51 9.51 16.97
N VAL A 540 41.62 9.74 18.28
CA VAL A 540 40.48 9.98 19.19
C VAL A 540 39.66 11.20 18.78
N ALA A 541 40.30 12.25 18.24
CA ALA A 541 39.59 13.43 17.72
C ALA A 541 38.90 13.16 16.35
N ARG A 542 39.37 12.18 15.57
CA ARG A 542 38.77 11.79 14.28
C ARG A 542 37.64 10.76 14.43
N GLU A 543 37.68 9.94 15.47
CA GLU A 543 36.61 8.98 15.80
C GLU A 543 35.34 9.63 16.36
N LEU A 544 35.41 10.90 16.78
CA LEU A 544 34.23 11.70 17.13
C LEU A 544 33.38 12.13 15.92
N ALA A 545 33.84 11.88 14.69
CA ALA A 545 33.22 12.41 13.46
C ALA A 545 32.86 11.36 12.39
N ALA A 546 33.17 10.07 12.58
CA ALA A 546 33.00 9.05 11.53
C ALA A 546 32.01 7.95 11.94
N PRO A 547 30.94 7.70 11.17
CA PRO A 547 29.97 6.65 11.48
C PRO A 547 30.52 5.27 11.09
N LEU A 548 30.60 4.36 12.06
CA LEU A 548 31.16 3.00 11.93
C LEU A 548 30.18 1.93 11.38
N SER A 549 29.00 2.33 10.88
CA SER A 549 28.02 1.41 10.32
C SER A 549 28.35 1.04 8.86
N ASP A 550 29.41 0.26 8.63
CA ASP A 550 29.58 -0.51 7.40
C ASP A 550 29.04 -1.94 7.63
N PRO A 551 27.89 -2.32 7.03
CA PRO A 551 27.27 -3.62 7.21
C PRO A 551 28.05 -4.77 6.54
N THR A 552 29.20 -4.52 5.90
CA THR A 552 30.05 -5.56 5.30
C THR A 552 31.10 -6.16 6.26
N ARG A 553 31.15 -5.70 7.51
CA ARG A 553 32.09 -6.22 8.52
C ARG A 553 31.37 -7.00 9.63
N MET A 554 31.01 -8.24 9.34
CA MET A 554 31.16 -9.35 10.29
C MET A 554 31.61 -10.59 9.50
N PRO A 555 32.49 -11.45 10.06
CA PRO A 555 32.82 -12.75 9.47
C PRO A 555 31.63 -13.71 9.45
#